data_AF-A0A6I4Q2S7-F1
#
_entry.id   AF-A0A6I4Q2S7-F1
#
_cell.length_a   1.000
_cell.length_b   1.000
_cell.length_c   1.000
_cell.angle_alpha   90.00
_cell.angle_beta   90.00
_cell.angle_gamma   90.00
#
_symmetry.space_group_name_H-M   'P 1'
#
loop_
_entity.id
_entity.type
_entity.pdbx_description
1 polymer ?
#
loop_
_entity_poly.entity_id
_entity_poly.type
_entity_poly.pdbx_seq_one_letter_code
_entity_poly.pdbx_strand_id
1 'polypeptide(L)'
;MMNKLIYYWWIPDYKKFSPSGREYSEDMRLVPKQGRGICEVAAWLSDDLQYSTNSVNIWINNLTDLEHSRAPDGMFGIGNAHWVLITGDYVFIGTEYVEEQQVIMTREQLLYVLEQYKTFLEGDYKDPNNPPEPIDVEFIAEGQEAIDIYNGLPNSHLVPYAC
;
A
#
# COMPACT_ATOMS: atom_id res chain seq x y z
N MET A 1 2.74 15.52 5.04
CA MET A 1 3.71 14.55 4.51
C MET A 1 4.27 13.76 5.67
N MET A 2 3.99 12.47 5.66
CA MET A 2 4.26 11.53 6.73
C MET A 2 5.28 10.52 6.23
N ASN A 3 6.21 10.11 7.08
CA ASN A 3 7.19 9.07 6.78
C ASN A 3 7.08 7.97 7.86
N LYS A 4 6.86 6.73 7.43
CA LYS A 4 6.59 5.55 8.25
C LYS A 4 7.31 4.33 7.69
N LEU A 5 7.34 3.24 8.45
CA LEU A 5 8.00 2.00 8.05
C LEU A 5 7.00 0.88 7.78
N ILE A 6 7.22 0.14 6.69
CA ILE A 6 6.72 -1.23 6.57
C ILE A 6 7.79 -2.17 7.09
N TYR A 7 7.46 -2.91 8.14
CA TYR A 7 8.28 -3.97 8.68
C TYR A 7 7.94 -5.31 8.02
N TYR A 8 8.84 -6.29 8.14
CA TYR A 8 8.60 -7.65 7.70
C TYR A 8 8.52 -8.60 8.89
N TRP A 9 7.33 -9.17 9.12
CA TRP A 9 7.08 -10.11 10.21
C TRP A 9 7.28 -11.53 9.73
N TRP A 10 8.11 -12.30 10.43
CA TRP A 10 8.18 -13.74 10.19
C TRP A 10 6.87 -14.39 10.65
N ILE A 11 6.18 -15.08 9.73
CA ILE A 11 4.97 -15.85 10.04
C ILE A 11 5.32 -17.34 10.05
N PRO A 12 5.47 -17.97 11.23
CA PRO A 12 5.96 -19.35 11.34
C PRO A 12 5.10 -20.37 10.58
N ASP A 13 3.78 -20.19 10.59
CA ASP A 13 2.84 -21.11 9.96
C ASP A 13 2.95 -21.13 8.43
N TYR A 14 3.33 -19.99 7.83
CA TYR A 14 3.54 -19.87 6.38
C TYR A 14 5.01 -19.95 5.97
N LYS A 15 5.93 -20.02 6.94
CA LYS A 15 7.39 -20.04 6.74
C LYS A 15 7.87 -18.94 5.78
N LYS A 16 7.39 -17.72 5.99
CA LYS A 16 7.74 -16.54 5.19
C LYS A 16 7.64 -15.26 6.01
N PHE A 17 8.39 -14.24 5.59
CA PHE A 17 8.16 -12.86 6.01
C PHE A 17 6.93 -12.26 5.33
N SER A 18 6.18 -11.41 6.02
CA SER A 18 5.04 -10.65 5.48
C SER A 18 5.11 -9.18 5.87
N PRO A 19 4.75 -8.24 4.95
CA PRO A 19 4.76 -6.82 5.28
C PRO A 19 3.76 -6.51 6.41
N SER A 20 4.10 -5.54 7.25
CA SER A 20 3.30 -5.07 8.37
C SER A 20 3.57 -3.59 8.64
N GLY A 21 2.50 -2.81 8.82
CA GLY A 21 2.59 -1.43 9.28
C GLY A 21 2.85 -1.29 10.78
N ARG A 22 3.10 -2.39 11.50
CA ARG A 22 3.35 -2.43 12.95
C ARG A 22 4.72 -3.02 13.27
N GLU A 23 5.33 -2.58 14.34
CA GLU A 23 6.47 -3.27 14.91
C GLU A 23 6.04 -4.63 15.48
N TYR A 24 6.89 -5.65 15.39
CA TYR A 24 6.60 -7.00 15.87
C TYR A 24 6.18 -7.07 17.35
N SER A 25 6.62 -6.09 18.15
CA SER A 25 6.31 -6.01 19.58
C SER A 25 4.96 -5.38 19.92
N GLU A 26 4.24 -4.81 18.95
CA GLU A 26 2.98 -4.11 19.20
C GLU A 26 1.81 -5.08 19.44
N ASP A 27 0.90 -4.69 20.36
CA ASP A 27 -0.37 -5.40 20.55
C ASP A 27 -1.33 -5.08 19.39
N MET A 28 -1.71 -6.11 18.64
CA MET A 28 -2.64 -6.01 17.51
C MET A 28 -4.02 -5.48 17.90
N ARG A 29 -4.42 -5.56 19.17
CA ARG A 29 -5.71 -5.06 19.68
C ARG A 29 -5.74 -3.56 19.89
N LEU A 30 -4.57 -2.91 19.89
CA LEU A 30 -4.44 -1.47 20.08
C LEU A 30 -4.27 -0.76 18.74
N VAL A 31 -4.52 0.55 18.75
CA VAL A 31 -4.24 1.42 17.59
C VAL A 31 -2.75 1.31 17.24
N PRO A 32 -2.38 1.13 15.96
CA PRO A 32 -0.97 1.08 15.56
C PRO A 32 -0.24 2.37 15.94
N LYS A 33 0.97 2.26 16.48
CA LYS A 33 1.79 3.45 16.82
C LYS A 33 2.09 4.32 15.59
N GLN A 34 2.24 3.68 14.44
CA GLN A 34 2.59 4.34 13.19
C GLN A 34 1.42 5.01 12.48
N GLY A 35 0.17 4.66 12.83
CA GLY A 35 -1.02 5.04 12.07
C GLY A 35 -1.61 3.87 11.28
N ARG A 36 -2.82 4.05 10.75
CA ARG A 36 -3.56 3.01 10.04
C ARG A 36 -3.34 3.04 8.52
N GLY A 37 -2.93 4.17 7.95
CA GLY A 37 -2.59 4.30 6.54
C GLY A 37 -1.39 3.46 6.14
N ILE A 38 -0.33 3.41 6.96
CA ILE A 38 0.79 2.49 6.69
C ILE A 38 0.40 1.01 6.80
N CYS A 39 -0.56 0.69 7.68
CA CYS A 39 -1.11 -0.65 7.77
C CYS A 39 -1.90 -1.00 6.50
N GLU A 40 -2.59 -0.02 5.91
CA GLU A 40 -3.31 -0.20 4.64
C GLU A 40 -2.36 -0.48 3.48
N VAL A 41 -1.25 0.29 3.35
CA VAL A 41 -0.24 0.00 2.32
C VAL A 41 0.34 -1.41 2.50
N ALA A 42 0.68 -1.80 3.73
CA ALA A 42 1.24 -3.12 4.00
C ALA A 42 0.24 -4.25 3.68
N ALA A 43 -1.03 -4.08 4.06
CA ALA A 43 -2.10 -5.06 3.80
C ALA A 43 -2.36 -5.21 2.30
N TRP A 44 -2.46 -4.10 1.58
CA TRP A 44 -2.62 -4.12 0.12
C TRP A 44 -1.48 -4.86 -0.58
N LEU A 45 -0.22 -4.63 -0.17
CA LEU A 45 0.92 -5.38 -0.71
C LEU A 45 0.80 -6.88 -0.47
N SER A 46 0.43 -7.32 0.74
CA SER A 46 0.34 -8.76 1.07
C SER A 46 -0.86 -9.46 0.44
N ASP A 47 -2.00 -8.78 0.40
CA ASP A 47 -3.29 -9.40 0.13
C ASP A 47 -3.61 -9.37 -1.37
N ASP A 48 -3.30 -8.25 -2.03
CA ASP A 48 -3.69 -8.00 -3.42
C ASP A 48 -2.53 -8.19 -4.41
N LEU A 49 -1.33 -7.69 -4.10
CA LEU A 49 -0.15 -7.92 -4.95
C LEU A 49 0.49 -9.28 -4.67
N GLN A 50 0.45 -9.70 -3.40
CA GLN A 50 0.99 -10.96 -2.90
C GLN A 50 2.49 -11.11 -3.25
N TYR A 51 2.99 -12.35 -3.23
CA TYR A 51 4.41 -12.66 -3.40
C TYR A 51 4.76 -12.92 -4.87
N SER A 52 4.21 -12.11 -5.78
CA SER A 52 4.34 -12.25 -7.24
C SER A 52 5.10 -11.08 -7.84
N THR A 53 6.38 -11.27 -8.16
CA THR A 53 7.20 -10.25 -8.85
C THR A 53 6.60 -9.85 -10.20
N ASN A 54 5.93 -10.77 -10.90
CA ASN A 54 5.21 -10.46 -12.14
C ASN A 54 4.04 -9.50 -11.90
N SER A 55 3.28 -9.68 -10.81
CA SER A 55 2.20 -8.76 -10.46
C SER A 55 2.77 -7.37 -10.16
N VAL A 56 3.82 -7.30 -9.34
CA VAL A 56 4.50 -6.02 -9.03
C VAL A 56 5.01 -5.32 -10.31
N ASN A 57 5.64 -6.05 -11.22
CA ASN A 57 6.12 -5.48 -12.49
C ASN A 57 4.99 -4.94 -13.38
N ILE A 58 3.82 -5.60 -13.41
CA ILE A 58 2.64 -5.09 -14.13
C ILE A 58 2.20 -3.74 -13.54
N TRP A 59 2.15 -3.64 -12.20
CA TRP A 59 1.81 -2.40 -11.50
C TRP A 59 2.81 -1.28 -11.80
N ILE A 60 4.11 -1.54 -11.67
CA ILE A 60 5.17 -0.56 -11.97
C ILE A 60 5.06 -0.07 -13.42
N ASN A 61 4.90 -0.98 -14.38
CA ASN A 61 4.78 -0.61 -15.80
C ASN A 61 3.54 0.26 -16.05
N ASN A 62 2.38 -0.13 -15.51
CA ASN A 62 1.14 0.64 -15.67
C ASN A 62 1.23 2.02 -15.01
N LEU A 63 1.88 2.15 -13.86
CA LEU A 63 2.06 3.43 -13.18
C LEU A 63 3.10 4.31 -13.89
N THR A 64 4.13 3.72 -14.49
CA THR A 64 5.17 4.46 -15.21
C THR A 64 4.63 5.05 -16.51
N ASP A 65 3.86 4.26 -17.26
CA ASP A 65 3.20 4.66 -18.51
C ASP A 65 1.68 4.82 -18.30
N LEU A 66 1.31 5.65 -17.32
CA LEU A 66 -0.08 5.77 -16.86
C LEU A 66 -1.04 6.13 -17.99
N GLU A 67 -0.68 7.09 -18.85
CA GLU A 67 -1.50 7.58 -19.96
C GLU A 67 -1.92 6.47 -20.94
N HIS A 68 -1.09 5.44 -21.11
CA HIS A 68 -1.35 4.30 -22.00
C HIS A 68 -1.72 3.02 -21.23
N SER A 69 -1.86 3.11 -19.90
CA SER A 69 -2.23 1.98 -19.05
C SER A 69 -3.70 1.57 -19.26
N ARG A 70 -4.07 0.40 -18.73
CA ARG A 70 -5.45 -0.10 -18.81
C ARG A 70 -6.46 0.70 -17.99
N ALA A 71 -5.99 1.49 -17.03
CA ALA A 71 -6.81 2.30 -16.13
C ALA A 71 -6.07 3.61 -15.82
N PRO A 72 -5.98 4.56 -16.77
CA PRO A 72 -5.18 5.78 -16.63
C PRO A 72 -5.71 6.77 -15.59
N ASP A 73 -6.98 6.63 -15.17
CA ASP A 73 -7.68 7.51 -14.24
C ASP A 73 -8.85 6.75 -13.60
N GLY A 74 -9.21 7.14 -12.37
CA GLY A 74 -10.25 6.51 -11.58
C GLY A 74 -9.83 5.19 -10.96
N MET A 75 -10.62 4.15 -11.15
CA MET A 75 -10.41 2.87 -10.48
C MET A 75 -9.27 2.07 -11.12
N PHE A 76 -8.07 2.23 -10.57
CA PHE A 76 -6.84 1.63 -11.10
C PHE A 76 -6.73 0.13 -10.76
N GLY A 77 -7.21 -0.26 -9.59
CA GLY A 77 -7.28 -1.66 -9.18
C GLY A 77 -8.31 -1.90 -8.09
N ILE A 78 -9.04 -3.00 -8.24
CA ILE A 78 -9.74 -3.66 -7.12
C ILE A 78 -9.02 -5.00 -6.94
N GLY A 79 -8.44 -5.23 -5.76
CA GLY A 79 -7.97 -6.56 -5.42
C GLY A 79 -8.98 -7.34 -4.59
N ASN A 80 -8.51 -8.11 -3.63
CA ASN A 80 -9.37 -8.98 -2.83
C ASN A 80 -10.12 -8.17 -1.74
N ALA A 81 -9.51 -7.11 -1.22
CA ALA A 81 -10.08 -6.29 -0.15
C ALA A 81 -9.82 -4.78 -0.26
N HIS A 82 -8.90 -4.35 -1.15
CA HIS A 82 -8.46 -2.97 -1.23
C HIS A 82 -8.79 -2.33 -2.59
N TRP A 83 -9.00 -1.04 -2.53
CA TRP A 83 -9.29 -0.16 -3.64
C TRP A 83 -8.08 0.72 -3.89
N VAL A 84 -7.61 0.76 -5.13
CA VAL A 84 -6.61 1.72 -5.57
C VAL A 84 -7.22 2.63 -6.61
N LEU A 85 -7.33 3.91 -6.26
CA LEU A 85 -7.89 4.95 -7.11
C LEU A 85 -6.79 5.93 -7.50
N ILE A 86 -6.77 6.37 -8.76
CA ILE A 86 -5.81 7.33 -9.28
C ILE A 86 -6.56 8.53 -9.82
N THR A 87 -6.04 9.73 -9.57
CA THR A 87 -6.45 10.94 -10.29
C THR A 87 -5.26 11.88 -10.43
N GLY A 88 -4.89 12.20 -11.68
CA GLY A 88 -3.62 12.86 -11.98
C GLY A 88 -2.43 12.09 -11.40
N ASP A 89 -1.60 12.75 -10.59
CA ASP A 89 -0.45 12.12 -9.92
C ASP A 89 -0.77 11.60 -8.50
N TYR A 90 -2.03 11.66 -8.06
CA TYR A 90 -2.43 11.19 -6.74
C TYR A 90 -2.97 9.77 -6.80
N VAL A 91 -2.55 8.97 -5.83
CA VAL A 91 -3.00 7.61 -5.62
C VAL A 91 -3.61 7.48 -4.25
N PHE A 92 -4.84 7.00 -4.19
CA PHE A 92 -5.55 6.64 -2.98
C PHE A 92 -5.58 5.12 -2.86
N ILE A 93 -5.23 4.60 -1.69
CA ILE A 93 -5.35 3.18 -1.34
C ILE A 93 -6.21 3.10 -0.09
N GLY A 94 -7.21 2.23 -0.12
CA GLY A 94 -8.13 2.12 1.00
C GLY A 94 -8.99 0.87 0.96
N THR A 95 -9.64 0.58 2.07
CA THR A 95 -10.56 -0.55 2.20
C THR A 95 -11.91 -0.12 2.74
N GLU A 96 -12.98 -0.80 2.32
CA GLU A 96 -14.33 -0.58 2.86
C GLU A 96 -14.53 -1.21 4.25
N TYR A 97 -13.63 -2.11 4.67
CA TYR A 97 -13.79 -2.87 5.91
C TYR A 97 -13.35 -2.12 7.17
N VAL A 98 -12.46 -1.14 7.03
CA VAL A 98 -11.89 -0.36 8.12
C VAL A 98 -11.76 1.09 7.67
N GLU A 99 -12.70 1.94 8.08
CA GLU A 99 -12.80 3.34 7.63
C GLU A 99 -11.51 4.14 7.83
N GLU A 100 -10.69 3.81 8.83
CA GLU A 100 -9.45 4.55 9.09
C GLU A 100 -8.24 4.01 8.30
N GLN A 101 -8.37 2.87 7.62
CA GLN A 101 -7.35 2.32 6.73
C GLN A 101 -7.48 2.91 5.33
N GLN A 102 -7.09 4.18 5.24
CA GLN A 102 -7.12 4.97 4.02
C GLN A 102 -5.80 5.73 3.95
N VAL A 103 -5.23 5.84 2.77
CA VAL A 103 -3.98 6.56 2.55
C VAL A 103 -4.00 7.21 1.18
N ILE A 104 -3.50 8.44 1.12
CA ILE A 104 -3.25 9.13 -0.15
C ILE A 104 -1.77 9.47 -0.28
N MET A 105 -1.20 9.17 -1.43
CA MET A 105 0.20 9.39 -1.77
C MET A 105 0.33 9.83 -3.23
N THR A 106 1.53 10.20 -3.66
CA THR A 106 1.81 10.44 -5.08
C THR A 106 2.13 9.12 -5.80
N ARG A 107 1.98 9.14 -7.12
CA ARG A 107 2.40 8.04 -8.00
C ARG A 107 3.89 7.71 -7.84
N GLU A 108 4.74 8.72 -7.66
CA GLU A 108 6.17 8.55 -7.40
C GLU A 108 6.42 7.81 -6.08
N GLN A 109 5.71 8.19 -5.02
CA GLN A 109 5.80 7.52 -3.72
C GLN A 109 5.37 6.06 -3.82
N LEU A 110 4.27 5.78 -4.53
CA LEU A 110 3.83 4.41 -4.74
C LEU A 110 4.83 3.58 -5.55
N LEU A 111 5.38 4.15 -6.63
CA LEU A 111 6.41 3.50 -7.44
C LEU A 111 7.64 3.13 -6.60
N TYR A 112 8.08 4.04 -5.72
CA TYR A 112 9.16 3.75 -4.77
C TYR A 112 8.83 2.53 -3.90
N VAL A 113 7.64 2.51 -3.27
CA VAL A 113 7.21 1.37 -2.43
C VAL A 113 7.21 0.06 -3.21
N LEU A 114 6.72 0.06 -4.44
CA LEU A 114 6.67 -1.13 -5.30
C LEU A 114 8.06 -1.64 -5.68
N GLU A 115 9.02 -0.76 -5.96
CA GLU A 115 10.41 -1.15 -6.25
C GLU A 115 11.11 -1.73 -5.02
N GLN A 116 10.84 -1.19 -3.82
CA GLN A 116 11.36 -1.78 -2.58
C GLN A 116 10.70 -3.13 -2.29
N TYR A 117 9.39 -3.26 -2.51
CA TYR A 117 8.67 -4.52 -2.32
C TYR A 117 9.14 -5.60 -3.31
N LYS A 118 9.40 -5.22 -4.57
CA LYS A 118 10.02 -6.10 -5.56
C LYS A 118 11.37 -6.62 -5.09
N THR A 119 12.23 -5.75 -4.58
CA THR A 119 13.53 -6.13 -4.02
C THR A 119 13.39 -7.17 -2.91
N PHE A 120 12.41 -6.99 -2.01
CA PHE A 120 12.08 -7.98 -0.98
C PHE A 120 11.67 -9.34 -1.58
N LEU A 121 10.81 -9.35 -2.61
CA LEU A 121 10.35 -10.58 -3.25
C LEU A 121 11.44 -11.32 -4.05
N GLU A 122 12.41 -10.59 -4.58
CA GLU A 122 13.59 -11.14 -5.27
C GLU A 122 14.63 -11.71 -4.28
N GLY A 123 14.60 -11.26 -3.02
CA GLY A 123 15.38 -11.83 -1.92
C GLY A 123 14.81 -13.16 -1.38
N ASP A 124 15.55 -13.77 -0.44
CA ASP A 124 15.08 -14.97 0.26
C ASP A 124 14.19 -14.61 1.47
N TYR A 125 12.96 -14.19 1.19
CA TYR A 125 11.95 -13.88 2.21
C TYR A 125 11.44 -15.12 2.99
N LYS A 126 12.03 -16.30 2.76
CA LYS A 126 11.73 -17.55 3.47
C LYS A 126 12.85 -17.99 4.41
N ASP A 127 13.96 -17.25 4.50
CA ASP A 127 15.02 -17.50 5.47
C ASP A 127 14.82 -16.64 6.75
N PRO A 128 14.33 -17.21 7.87
CA PRO A 128 14.12 -16.45 9.10
C PRO A 128 15.41 -15.89 9.73
N ASN A 129 16.59 -16.36 9.31
CA ASN A 129 17.87 -15.87 9.81
C ASN A 129 18.38 -14.66 9.02
N ASN A 130 17.72 -14.31 7.92
CA ASN A 130 18.05 -13.18 7.07
C ASN A 130 16.83 -12.27 6.91
N PRO A 131 16.42 -11.54 7.97
CA PRO A 131 15.25 -10.67 7.90
C PRO A 131 15.46 -9.56 6.86
N PRO A 132 14.46 -9.26 6.03
CA PRO A 132 14.56 -8.16 5.08
C PRO A 132 14.59 -6.81 5.79
N GLU A 133 15.24 -5.83 5.16
CA GLU A 133 15.21 -4.44 5.61
C GLU A 133 13.78 -3.86 5.51
N PRO A 134 13.36 -3.01 6.47
CA PRO A 134 12.11 -2.28 6.38
C PRO A 134 12.05 -1.36 5.14
N ILE A 135 10.83 -1.05 4.68
CA ILE A 135 10.61 -0.05 3.62
C ILE A 135 10.24 1.28 4.26
N ASP A 136 10.96 2.35 3.92
CA ASP A 136 10.53 3.73 4.18
C ASP A 136 9.35 4.11 3.28
N VAL A 137 8.23 4.50 3.85
CA VAL A 137 7.03 4.86 3.10
C VAL A 137 6.65 6.29 3.41
N GLU A 138 6.70 7.11 2.38
CA GLU A 138 6.21 8.48 2.42
C GLU A 138 4.80 8.57 1.83
N PHE A 139 3.91 9.27 2.51
CA PHE A 139 2.56 9.55 2.02
C PHE A 139 2.06 10.93 2.48
N ILE A 140 0.99 11.40 1.88
CA ILE A 140 0.48 12.76 2.09
C ILE A 140 -0.33 12.82 3.38
N ALA A 141 -1.35 11.95 3.49
CA ALA A 141 -2.29 11.87 4.61
C ALA A 141 -2.88 10.45 4.75
N GLU A 142 -3.54 10.19 5.88
CA GLU A 142 -4.24 8.93 6.17
C GLU A 142 -5.64 9.17 6.77
N GLY A 143 -6.49 8.13 6.79
CA GLY A 143 -7.84 8.17 7.35
C GLY A 143 -8.75 9.18 6.65
N GLN A 144 -9.61 9.87 7.42
CA GLN A 144 -10.57 10.83 6.86
C GLN A 144 -9.90 11.96 6.07
N GLU A 145 -8.74 12.44 6.50
CA GLU A 145 -8.01 13.49 5.77
C GLU A 145 -7.60 13.01 4.37
N ALA A 146 -7.22 11.74 4.21
CA ALA A 146 -6.92 11.17 2.89
C ALA A 146 -8.16 11.13 1.99
N ILE A 147 -9.33 10.77 2.54
CA ILE A 147 -10.61 10.78 1.83
C ILE A 147 -10.95 12.21 1.39
N ASP A 148 -10.90 13.17 2.32
CA ASP A 148 -11.26 14.57 2.07
C ASP A 148 -10.37 15.18 0.98
N ILE A 149 -9.06 14.91 1.03
CA ILE A 149 -8.13 15.34 0.00
C ILE A 149 -8.50 14.70 -1.34
N TYR A 150 -8.65 13.36 -1.40
CA TYR A 150 -8.93 12.67 -2.65
C TYR A 150 -10.25 13.15 -3.29
N ASN A 151 -11.32 13.27 -2.50
CA ASN A 151 -12.62 13.75 -2.97
C ASN A 151 -12.57 15.22 -3.41
N GLY A 152 -11.66 16.01 -2.85
CA GLY A 152 -11.44 17.41 -3.22
C GLY A 152 -10.60 17.61 -4.49
N LEU A 153 -9.97 16.56 -5.03
CA LEU A 153 -9.14 16.68 -6.23
C LEU A 153 -10.00 16.97 -7.49
N PRO A 154 -9.50 17.82 -8.42
CA PRO A 154 -10.13 17.99 -9.71
C PRO A 154 -10.22 16.66 -10.45
N ASN A 155 -11.39 16.31 -10.96
CA ASN A 155 -11.68 15.04 -11.64
C ASN A 155 -11.59 13.79 -10.76
N SER A 156 -11.64 13.95 -9.43
CA SER A 156 -11.80 12.82 -8.53
C SER A 156 -13.04 11.99 -8.88
N HIS A 157 -12.87 10.67 -8.86
CA HIS A 157 -13.97 9.72 -9.07
C HIS A 157 -14.76 9.45 -7.77
N LEU A 158 -14.38 10.15 -6.69
CA LEU A 158 -14.85 9.98 -5.33
C LEU A 158 -14.52 8.60 -4.75
N VAL A 159 -14.31 8.53 -3.43
CA VAL A 159 -14.19 7.24 -2.74
C VAL A 159 -15.58 6.58 -2.69
N PRO A 160 -15.77 5.39 -3.30
CA PRO A 160 -17.11 4.85 -3.56
C PRO A 160 -17.87 4.35 -2.32
N TYR A 161 -17.20 4.19 -1.18
CA TYR A 161 -17.75 3.68 0.07
C TYR A 161 -17.62 4.65 1.25
N ALA A 162 -17.05 5.85 1.04
CA ALA A 162 -17.01 6.87 2.07
C ALA A 162 -18.36 7.63 2.08
N CYS A 163 -19.05 7.58 3.21
CA CYS A 163 -20.33 8.29 3.44
C CYS A 163 -20.12 9.75 3.85
#